data_AF-A0AAU9WFD3-F1
#
_entry.id   AF-A0AAU9WFD3-F1
#
_cell.length_a   1.000
_cell.length_b   1.000
_cell.length_c   1.000
_cell.angle_alpha   90.00
_cell.angle_beta   90.00
_cell.angle_gamma   90.00
#
_symmetry.space_group_name_H-M   'P 1'
#
loop_
_entity.id
_entity.type
_entity.pdbx_description
1 polymer ?
#
loop_
_entity_poly.entity_id
_entity_poly.type
_entity_poly.pdbx_seq_one_letter_code
_entity_poly.pdbx_strand_id
1 'polypeptide(L)'
;MDPLYLQWIHRYAFGHEILRGDVVNKHAELSRRIHCKEKLAIPGEMCPKLFSEISSCDLTEDGFSCPDIRRKGNTTLRQAQLVLTRILRVFDLISRKHNMPYWVRSGSLIGAIRHNGFIPWDDDIDIEIPLMYYIDFFEKFSRELPDDMFFQTTRTDVNYTYRLPKSLFNIWSVSDQRVGLHHHPRLPKVRDRSSCYKFCLKRGCAYHDGLQLDIFVVDSIPWGIFPLREMTFEGFNILVPNNWKSMIAAEYPQFMDLPEKELRLPKNMDIDPVHGCEELSKK
;
A
#
# COMPACT_ATOMS: atom_id res chain seq x y z
N MET A 1 1.06 -18.69 18.70
CA MET A 1 1.69 -19.24 17.49
C MET A 1 2.79 -20.21 17.90
N ASP A 2 2.92 -21.33 17.21
CA ASP A 2 3.95 -22.35 17.45
C ASP A 2 5.36 -21.78 17.13
N PRO A 3 6.33 -21.81 18.07
CA PRO A 3 7.70 -21.37 17.83
C PRO A 3 8.36 -22.01 16.59
N LEU A 4 8.01 -23.25 16.23
CA LEU A 4 8.51 -23.91 15.03
C LEU A 4 7.95 -23.28 13.75
N TYR A 5 6.69 -22.87 13.76
CA TYR A 5 6.07 -22.12 12.66
C TYR A 5 6.70 -20.74 12.49
N LEU A 6 7.11 -20.09 13.59
CA LEU A 6 7.82 -18.80 13.54
C LEU A 6 9.22 -18.97 12.97
N GLN A 7 9.96 -19.96 13.45
CA GLN A 7 11.27 -20.30 12.89
C GLN A 7 11.15 -20.69 11.41
N TRP A 8 10.05 -21.35 11.03
CA TRP A 8 9.74 -21.63 9.63
C TRP A 8 9.52 -20.34 8.83
N ILE A 9 8.65 -19.41 9.26
CA ILE A 9 8.47 -18.15 8.52
C ILE A 9 9.78 -17.37 8.43
N HIS A 10 10.54 -17.19 9.51
CA HIS A 10 11.81 -16.48 9.46
C HIS A 10 12.81 -17.16 8.51
N ARG A 11 12.88 -18.49 8.51
CA ARG A 11 13.78 -19.28 7.65
C ARG A 11 13.33 -19.29 6.19
N TYR A 12 12.04 -19.22 5.88
CA TYR A 12 11.52 -19.35 4.52
C TYR A 12 11.08 -18.04 3.87
N ALA A 13 10.73 -17.00 4.65
CA ALA A 13 10.46 -15.67 4.14
C ALA A 13 11.74 -14.96 3.68
N PHE A 14 12.87 -15.21 4.35
CA PHE A 14 14.16 -14.56 4.07
C PHE A 14 15.35 -15.51 3.90
N GLY A 15 15.27 -16.76 4.36
CA GLY A 15 16.45 -17.61 4.62
C GLY A 15 16.92 -18.53 3.49
N HIS A 16 16.29 -18.54 2.33
CA HIS A 16 16.90 -19.05 1.10
C HIS A 16 16.41 -18.15 -0.01
N GLU A 17 17.32 -17.37 -0.58
CA GLU A 17 17.14 -16.52 -1.76
C GLU A 17 15.67 -16.17 -2.02
N ILE A 18 15.21 -14.97 -1.63
CA ILE A 18 14.16 -14.29 -2.41
C ILE A 18 14.54 -14.62 -3.85
N LEU A 19 13.73 -15.40 -4.56
CA LEU A 19 14.13 -15.99 -5.84
C LEU A 19 14.38 -14.81 -6.79
N ARG A 20 15.62 -14.29 -6.76
CA ARG A 20 16.15 -13.19 -7.55
C ARG A 20 16.36 -13.79 -8.92
N GLY A 21 15.27 -14.07 -9.62
CA GLY A 21 15.33 -14.95 -10.78
C GLY A 21 14.17 -14.80 -11.73
N ASP A 22 12.95 -14.64 -11.21
CA ASP A 22 11.81 -14.32 -12.05
C ASP A 22 11.39 -12.89 -11.78
N VAL A 23 12.11 -11.94 -12.38
CA VAL A 23 11.48 -10.64 -12.62
C VAL A 23 10.24 -10.96 -13.45
N VAL A 24 9.05 -10.86 -12.84
CA VAL A 24 7.74 -11.09 -13.48
C VAL A 24 7.44 -9.98 -14.51
N ASN A 25 8.47 -9.41 -15.13
CA ASN A 25 8.37 -8.26 -16.01
C ASN A 25 7.91 -8.64 -17.42
N LYS A 26 8.09 -9.87 -17.92
CA LYS A 26 7.70 -10.15 -19.32
C LYS A 26 6.21 -9.89 -19.57
N HIS A 27 5.34 -10.33 -18.67
CA HIS A 27 3.90 -10.09 -18.79
C HIS A 27 3.52 -8.64 -18.54
N ALA A 28 4.13 -8.01 -17.53
CA ALA A 28 3.82 -6.64 -17.14
C ALA A 28 4.35 -5.60 -18.15
N GLU A 29 5.55 -5.82 -18.72
CA GLU A 29 6.10 -5.00 -19.80
C GLU A 29 5.27 -5.14 -21.08
N LEU A 30 4.85 -6.35 -21.43
CA LEU A 30 3.97 -6.57 -22.58
C LEU A 30 2.61 -5.90 -22.36
N SER A 31 2.02 -6.08 -21.18
CA SER A 31 0.74 -5.46 -20.83
C SER A 31 0.83 -3.93 -20.83
N ARG A 32 1.90 -3.37 -20.26
CA ARG A 32 2.20 -1.94 -20.33
C ARG A 32 2.27 -1.48 -21.78
N ARG A 33 3.06 -2.13 -22.64
CA ARG A 33 3.15 -1.77 -24.08
C ARG A 33 1.81 -1.78 -24.81
N ILE A 34 0.90 -2.68 -24.46
CA ILE A 34 -0.44 -2.76 -25.04
C ILE A 34 -1.32 -1.63 -24.49
N HIS A 35 -1.41 -1.50 -23.17
CA HIS A 35 -2.34 -0.60 -22.49
C HIS A 35 -1.92 0.88 -22.53
N CYS A 36 -0.64 1.21 -22.71
CA CYS A 36 -0.20 2.62 -22.79
C CYS A 36 -0.77 3.37 -24.01
N LYS A 37 -1.31 2.65 -25.01
CA LYS A 37 -1.95 3.26 -26.18
C LYS A 37 -3.38 3.75 -25.90
N GLU A 38 -3.98 3.29 -24.80
CA GLU A 38 -5.33 3.67 -24.41
C GLU A 38 -5.37 5.09 -23.84
N LYS A 39 -6.56 5.71 -23.90
CA LYS A 39 -6.82 7.01 -23.28
C LYS A 39 -7.73 6.87 -22.08
N LEU A 40 -7.41 7.57 -21.00
CA LEU A 40 -8.30 7.69 -19.84
C LEU A 40 -9.51 8.56 -20.15
N ALA A 41 -10.62 8.31 -19.44
CA ALA A 41 -11.77 9.22 -19.43
C ALA A 41 -11.50 10.47 -18.58
N ILE A 42 -10.61 10.37 -17.60
CA ILE A 42 -10.19 11.44 -16.71
C ILE A 42 -8.86 12.06 -17.15
N PRO A 43 -8.54 13.30 -16.71
CA PRO A 43 -7.21 13.85 -16.91
C PRO A 43 -6.13 12.93 -16.32
N GLY A 44 -5.15 12.55 -17.14
CA GLY A 44 -4.06 11.68 -16.74
C GLY A 44 -3.48 10.87 -17.90
N GLU A 45 -2.53 10.01 -17.59
CA GLU A 45 -1.86 9.13 -18.55
C GLU A 45 -2.07 7.67 -18.11
N MET A 46 -2.25 6.77 -19.07
CA MET A 46 -2.32 5.32 -18.79
C MET A 46 -1.00 4.76 -18.25
N CYS A 47 0.11 5.40 -18.59
CA CYS A 47 1.46 4.97 -18.24
C CYS A 47 2.35 6.18 -17.95
N PRO A 48 2.15 6.87 -16.81
CA PRO A 48 3.01 7.98 -16.45
C PRO A 48 4.46 7.50 -16.25
N LYS A 49 5.40 8.47 -16.27
CA LYS A 49 6.77 8.24 -15.81
C LYS A 49 6.73 7.65 -14.40
N LEU A 50 7.43 6.53 -14.22
CA LEU A 50 7.55 5.83 -12.94
C LEU A 50 8.23 6.74 -11.92
N PHE A 51 7.98 6.49 -10.63
CA PHE A 51 8.69 7.20 -9.57
C PHE A 51 10.22 7.12 -9.76
N SER A 52 10.75 5.91 -10.03
CA SER A 52 12.20 5.70 -10.18
C SER A 52 12.82 6.41 -11.39
N GLU A 53 12.01 6.78 -12.39
CA GLU A 53 12.44 7.58 -13.55
C GLU A 53 12.51 9.09 -13.22
N ILE A 54 11.93 9.51 -12.09
CA ILE A 54 11.87 10.91 -11.64
C ILE A 54 12.82 11.14 -10.46
N SER A 55 12.93 10.18 -9.54
CA SER A 55 13.73 10.27 -8.32
C SER A 55 14.10 8.88 -7.76
N SER A 56 15.08 8.83 -6.86
CA SER A 56 15.37 7.65 -6.03
C SER A 56 14.61 7.69 -4.69
N CYS A 57 14.54 6.56 -4.00
CA CYS A 57 14.05 6.44 -2.62
C CYS A 57 14.70 5.23 -1.95
N ASP A 58 15.70 5.49 -1.12
CA ASP A 58 16.56 4.49 -0.50
C ASP A 58 16.84 4.80 0.96
N LEU A 59 17.22 3.78 1.73
CA LEU A 59 17.68 3.91 3.10
C LEU A 59 19.21 3.93 3.11
N THR A 60 19.79 5.03 3.60
CA THR A 60 21.23 5.27 3.68
C THR A 60 21.70 5.28 5.14
N GLU A 61 23.00 5.45 5.37
CA GLU A 61 23.55 5.60 6.73
C GLU A 61 22.98 6.84 7.45
N ASP A 62 22.67 7.90 6.71
CA ASP A 62 22.08 9.15 7.22
C ASP A 62 20.55 9.10 7.34
N GLY A 63 19.94 7.94 7.08
CA GLY A 63 18.49 7.75 7.08
C GLY A 63 17.88 7.72 5.67
N PHE A 64 16.60 8.05 5.56
CA PHE A 64 15.85 7.95 4.30
C PHE A 64 16.25 9.06 3.31
N SER A 65 16.79 8.66 2.16
CA SER A 65 16.92 9.50 0.97
C SER A 65 15.71 9.28 0.07
N CYS A 66 14.53 9.72 0.52
CA CYS A 66 13.24 9.55 -0.16
C CYS A 66 12.52 10.90 -0.26
N PRO A 67 12.83 11.74 -1.26
CA PRO A 67 12.22 13.06 -1.37
C PRO A 67 10.74 12.97 -1.74
N ASP A 68 9.96 13.92 -1.24
CA ASP A 68 8.59 14.13 -1.68
C ASP A 68 8.57 14.81 -3.05
N ILE A 69 8.19 14.06 -4.07
CA ILE A 69 8.14 14.52 -5.46
C ILE A 69 6.71 14.72 -5.96
N ARG A 70 5.70 14.82 -5.07
CA ARG A 70 4.30 14.88 -5.48
C ARG A 70 4.03 15.96 -6.52
N ARG A 71 4.68 17.13 -6.41
CA ARG A 71 4.56 18.27 -7.33
C ARG A 71 5.08 17.99 -8.76
N LYS A 72 5.74 16.86 -9.00
CA LYS A 72 6.12 16.40 -10.35
C LYS A 72 4.96 15.72 -11.10
N GLY A 73 3.86 15.40 -10.42
CA GLY A 73 2.66 14.85 -11.02
C GLY A 73 1.84 15.94 -11.74
N ASN A 74 1.46 15.67 -13.00
CA ASN A 74 0.68 16.59 -13.83
C ASN A 74 -0.82 16.63 -13.47
N THR A 75 -1.31 15.65 -12.71
CA THR A 75 -2.72 15.56 -12.30
C THR A 75 -2.79 15.28 -10.81
N THR A 76 -3.89 15.66 -10.16
CA THR A 76 -4.11 15.41 -8.72
C THR A 76 -3.92 13.93 -8.38
N LEU A 77 -4.46 13.04 -9.22
CA LEU A 77 -4.29 11.60 -9.03
C LEU A 77 -2.83 11.16 -9.14
N ARG A 78 -2.06 11.68 -10.12
CA ARG A 78 -0.65 11.32 -10.23
C ARG A 78 0.17 11.86 -9.05
N GLN A 79 -0.16 13.07 -8.57
CA GLN A 79 0.47 13.63 -7.37
C GLN A 79 0.23 12.71 -6.17
N ALA A 80 -1.00 12.21 -5.99
CA ALA A 80 -1.36 11.23 -4.99
C ALA A 80 -0.58 9.92 -5.12
N GLN A 81 -0.54 9.33 -6.31
CA GLN A 81 0.20 8.11 -6.59
C GLN A 81 1.69 8.24 -6.25
N LEU A 82 2.33 9.37 -6.55
CA LEU A 82 3.74 9.59 -6.20
C LEU A 82 3.99 9.61 -4.69
N VAL A 83 3.07 10.16 -3.90
CA VAL A 83 3.13 10.11 -2.42
C VAL A 83 2.91 8.67 -1.93
N LEU A 84 1.92 7.96 -2.48
CA LEU A 84 1.63 6.57 -2.12
C LEU A 84 2.81 5.64 -2.44
N THR A 85 3.49 5.83 -3.58
CA THR A 85 4.74 5.12 -3.90
C THR A 85 5.80 5.37 -2.85
N ARG A 86 5.97 6.64 -2.43
CA ARG A 86 6.95 7.00 -1.40
C ARG A 86 6.62 6.33 -0.06
N ILE A 87 5.35 6.35 0.37
CA ILE A 87 4.91 5.68 1.60
C ILE A 87 5.22 4.17 1.53
N LEU A 88 4.82 3.51 0.43
CA LEU A 88 5.10 2.09 0.24
C LEU A 88 6.59 1.78 0.28
N ARG A 89 7.41 2.60 -0.40
CA ARG A 89 8.85 2.37 -0.46
C ARG A 89 9.53 2.59 0.89
N VAL A 90 9.13 3.61 1.65
CA VAL A 90 9.59 3.79 3.03
C VAL A 90 9.23 2.59 3.88
N PHE A 91 7.98 2.11 3.80
CA PHE A 91 7.55 0.92 4.51
C PHE A 91 8.36 -0.32 4.10
N ASP A 92 8.56 -0.56 2.79
CA ASP A 92 9.37 -1.66 2.25
C ASP A 92 10.81 -1.63 2.77
N LEU A 93 11.44 -0.47 2.80
CA LEU A 93 12.80 -0.29 3.32
C LEU A 93 12.90 -0.64 4.81
N ILE A 94 11.93 -0.20 5.63
CA ILE A 94 11.83 -0.60 7.05
C ILE A 94 11.62 -2.11 7.14
N SER A 95 10.75 -2.66 6.29
CA SER A 95 10.42 -4.07 6.27
C SER A 95 11.65 -4.94 5.99
N ARG A 96 12.42 -4.58 4.96
CA ARG A 96 13.65 -5.26 4.56
C ARG A 96 14.74 -5.13 5.62
N LYS A 97 14.91 -3.94 6.21
CA LYS A 97 15.86 -3.70 7.32
C LYS A 97 15.63 -4.67 8.49
N HIS A 98 14.36 -4.95 8.80
CA HIS A 98 13.97 -5.75 9.96
C HIS A 98 13.59 -7.20 9.64
N ASN A 99 13.80 -7.66 8.39
CA ASN A 99 13.35 -8.97 7.92
C ASN A 99 11.88 -9.23 8.28
N MET A 100 11.05 -8.23 8.02
CA MET A 100 9.62 -8.24 8.25
C MET A 100 8.93 -8.55 6.92
N PRO A 101 8.25 -9.70 6.75
CA PRO A 101 7.57 -10.03 5.52
C PRO A 101 6.26 -9.25 5.44
N TYR A 102 6.00 -8.72 4.26
CA TYR A 102 4.72 -8.15 3.84
C TYR A 102 4.53 -8.49 2.35
N TRP A 103 3.34 -8.27 1.82
CA TRP A 103 3.13 -8.32 0.38
C TRP A 103 2.02 -7.39 -0.06
N VAL A 104 2.08 -6.88 -1.30
CA VAL A 104 0.94 -6.14 -1.87
C VAL A 104 -0.21 -7.10 -2.20
N ARG A 105 -1.44 -6.59 -2.10
CA ARG A 105 -2.68 -7.37 -2.34
C ARG A 105 -3.64 -6.65 -3.29
N SER A 106 -4.71 -7.35 -3.65
CA SER A 106 -5.89 -6.81 -4.35
C SER A 106 -5.54 -5.87 -5.52
N GLY A 107 -6.07 -4.64 -5.57
CA GLY A 107 -5.85 -3.69 -6.67
C GLY A 107 -4.37 -3.33 -6.88
N SER A 108 -3.62 -3.17 -5.78
CA SER A 108 -2.18 -2.86 -5.83
C SER A 108 -1.36 -3.98 -6.46
N LEU A 109 -1.71 -5.24 -6.17
CA LEU A 109 -1.10 -6.41 -6.80
C LEU A 109 -1.44 -6.48 -8.31
N ILE A 110 -2.69 -6.20 -8.70
CA ILE A 110 -3.06 -6.10 -10.12
C ILE A 110 -2.25 -5.01 -10.82
N GLY A 111 -2.09 -3.85 -10.18
CA GLY A 111 -1.26 -2.76 -10.68
C GLY A 111 0.18 -3.21 -10.97
N ALA A 112 0.82 -3.86 -9.99
CA ALA A 112 2.16 -4.41 -10.16
C ALA A 112 2.23 -5.35 -11.38
N ILE A 113 1.27 -6.28 -11.50
CA ILE A 113 1.25 -7.29 -12.56
C ILE A 113 0.94 -6.70 -13.95
N ARG A 114 0.03 -5.73 -14.03
CA ARG A 114 -0.54 -5.25 -15.30
C ARG A 114 0.12 -3.96 -15.80
N HIS A 115 0.59 -3.10 -14.90
CA HIS A 115 1.05 -1.76 -15.22
C HIS A 115 2.50 -1.46 -14.79
N ASN A 116 3.17 -2.38 -14.08
CA ASN A 116 4.45 -2.10 -13.39
C ASN A 116 4.34 -0.92 -12.41
N GLY A 117 3.17 -0.73 -11.79
CA GLY A 117 2.86 0.45 -10.97
C GLY A 117 1.37 0.51 -10.65
N PHE A 118 0.82 1.70 -10.48
CA PHE A 118 -0.61 1.82 -10.20
C PHE A 118 -1.48 1.37 -11.38
N ILE A 119 -2.68 0.86 -11.07
CA ILE A 119 -3.79 0.95 -12.02
C ILE A 119 -4.04 2.45 -12.25
N PRO A 120 -4.16 2.95 -13.49
CA PRO A 120 -4.01 4.39 -13.74
C PRO A 120 -5.06 5.29 -13.09
N TRP A 121 -6.22 4.74 -12.74
CA TRP A 121 -7.31 5.44 -12.04
C TRP A 121 -7.37 5.11 -10.54
N ASP A 122 -6.45 4.33 -10.01
CA ASP A 122 -6.43 3.89 -8.61
C ASP A 122 -5.71 4.90 -7.72
N ASP A 123 -6.22 5.06 -6.49
CA ASP A 123 -5.87 6.15 -5.57
C ASP A 123 -5.55 5.67 -4.14
N ASP A 124 -5.46 4.36 -3.91
CA ASP A 124 -5.01 3.76 -2.65
C ASP A 124 -3.94 2.68 -2.90
N ILE A 125 -3.34 2.19 -1.81
CA ILE A 125 -2.41 1.07 -1.88
C ILE A 125 -2.55 0.16 -0.67
N ASP A 126 -2.69 -1.13 -0.93
CA ASP A 126 -2.99 -2.15 0.05
C ASP A 126 -1.85 -3.17 0.18
N ILE A 127 -1.47 -3.46 1.43
CA ILE A 127 -0.56 -4.55 1.78
C ILE A 127 -1.16 -5.49 2.81
N GLU A 128 -0.64 -6.71 2.87
CA GLU A 128 -0.85 -7.62 3.98
C GLU A 128 0.44 -7.81 4.78
N ILE A 129 0.27 -8.01 6.08
CA ILE A 129 1.35 -8.31 7.02
C ILE A 129 0.87 -9.35 8.03
N PRO A 130 1.67 -10.37 8.37
CA PRO A 130 1.29 -11.29 9.43
C PRO A 130 1.28 -10.60 10.80
N LEU A 131 0.30 -10.93 11.65
CA LEU A 131 0.04 -10.30 12.94
C LEU A 131 1.29 -10.12 13.81
N MET A 132 2.13 -11.14 13.91
CA MET A 132 3.36 -11.08 14.71
C MET A 132 4.31 -9.96 14.27
N TYR A 133 4.47 -9.78 12.95
CA TYR A 133 5.35 -8.78 12.36
C TYR A 133 4.73 -7.39 12.41
N TYR A 134 3.41 -7.33 12.26
CA TYR A 134 2.67 -6.13 12.52
C TYR A 134 2.84 -5.64 13.98
N ILE A 135 2.88 -6.55 14.95
CA ILE A 135 3.11 -6.18 16.36
C ILE A 135 4.50 -5.59 16.54
N ASP A 136 5.53 -6.18 15.92
CA ASP A 136 6.88 -5.60 15.94
C ASP A 136 6.91 -4.23 15.25
N PHE A 137 6.24 -4.07 14.11
CA PHE A 137 6.10 -2.76 13.46
C PHE A 137 5.42 -1.74 14.40
N PHE A 138 4.29 -2.13 14.99
CA PHE A 138 3.51 -1.30 15.88
C PHE A 138 4.34 -0.82 17.07
N GLU A 139 4.99 -1.74 17.78
CA GLU A 139 5.67 -1.45 19.04
C GLU A 139 7.07 -0.83 18.83
N LYS A 140 7.75 -1.16 17.73
CA LYS A 140 9.19 -0.89 17.59
C LYS A 140 9.58 -0.15 16.32
N PHE A 141 9.00 -0.44 15.17
CA PHE A 141 9.53 0.06 13.90
C PHE A 141 8.76 1.26 13.33
N SER A 142 7.52 1.48 13.77
CA SER A 142 6.69 2.61 13.34
C SER A 142 7.30 3.98 13.67
N ARG A 143 8.12 4.06 14.73
CA ARG A 143 8.90 5.26 15.09
C ARG A 143 10.05 5.58 14.13
N GLU A 144 10.39 4.67 13.22
CA GLU A 144 11.40 4.91 12.19
C GLU A 144 10.80 5.59 10.95
N LEU A 145 9.48 5.75 10.88
CA LEU A 145 8.84 6.53 9.82
C LEU A 145 9.40 7.97 9.82
N PRO A 146 9.63 8.57 8.63
CA PRO A 146 9.96 9.98 8.52
C PRO A 146 8.90 10.87 9.18
N ASP A 147 9.31 12.05 9.65
CA ASP A 147 8.45 12.96 10.41
C ASP A 147 7.20 13.42 9.64
N ASP A 148 7.26 13.42 8.30
CA ASP A 148 6.15 13.79 7.41
C ASP A 148 5.16 12.62 7.16
N MET A 149 5.40 11.47 7.78
CA MET A 149 4.48 10.34 7.83
C MET A 149 4.00 10.10 9.27
N PHE A 150 2.87 9.41 9.41
CA PHE A 150 2.41 8.96 10.71
C PHE A 150 1.75 7.59 10.64
N PHE A 151 1.97 6.78 11.67
CA PHE A 151 1.30 5.50 11.82
C PHE A 151 -0.05 5.70 12.51
N GLN A 152 -1.14 5.63 11.75
CA GLN A 152 -2.51 5.77 12.24
C GLN A 152 -3.00 4.46 12.83
N THR A 153 -3.37 4.53 14.10
CA THR A 153 -3.94 3.43 14.88
C THR A 153 -5.01 4.00 15.78
N THR A 154 -5.76 3.13 16.45
CA THR A 154 -6.72 3.55 17.48
C THR A 154 -6.03 4.21 18.70
N ARG A 155 -4.73 3.99 18.89
CA ARG A 155 -3.92 4.60 19.96
C ARG A 155 -3.38 5.99 19.57
N THR A 156 -3.02 6.18 18.31
CA THR A 156 -2.48 7.45 17.80
C THR A 156 -3.56 8.39 17.26
N ASP A 157 -4.75 7.87 16.94
CA ASP A 157 -5.92 8.63 16.50
C ASP A 157 -7.19 8.08 17.16
N VAL A 158 -7.51 8.58 18.36
CA VAL A 158 -8.59 8.05 19.19
C VAL A 158 -9.99 8.14 18.54
N ASN A 159 -10.19 9.15 17.69
CA ASN A 159 -11.45 9.39 16.98
C ASN A 159 -11.69 8.38 15.85
N TYR A 160 -10.65 7.65 15.45
CA TYR A 160 -10.72 6.57 14.46
C TYR A 160 -11.67 5.43 14.88
N THR A 161 -11.94 5.28 16.19
CA THR A 161 -12.83 4.23 16.73
C THR A 161 -14.27 4.66 16.95
N TYR A 162 -14.62 5.95 16.91
CA TYR A 162 -15.86 6.40 17.56
C TYR A 162 -17.17 6.16 16.77
N ARG A 163 -17.14 5.71 15.50
CA ARG A 163 -18.33 5.77 14.62
C ARG A 163 -18.86 4.49 13.95
N LEU A 164 -18.32 3.28 14.17
CA LEU A 164 -18.90 2.08 13.52
C LEU A 164 -19.92 1.34 14.40
N PRO A 165 -21.13 1.06 13.87
CA PRO A 165 -22.11 0.16 14.47
C PRO A 165 -21.54 -1.25 14.70
N LYS A 166 -21.91 -1.87 15.83
CA LYS A 166 -21.54 -3.26 16.22
C LYS A 166 -21.84 -4.34 15.16
N SER A 167 -22.72 -4.07 14.21
CA SER A 167 -23.11 -4.99 13.14
C SER A 167 -22.10 -5.11 11.98
N LEU A 168 -21.14 -4.18 11.85
CA LEU A 168 -20.13 -4.20 10.77
C LEU A 168 -18.83 -4.93 11.15
N PHE A 169 -18.74 -5.48 12.37
CA PHE A 169 -17.51 -6.07 12.92
C PHE A 169 -17.19 -7.48 12.40
N ASN A 170 -18.06 -8.10 11.59
CA ASN A 170 -18.03 -9.54 11.34
C ASN A 170 -17.28 -9.98 10.06
N ILE A 171 -16.75 -9.06 9.24
CA ILE A 171 -16.29 -9.46 7.90
C ILE A 171 -14.81 -9.87 7.88
N TRP A 172 -13.92 -9.25 8.66
CA TRP A 172 -12.53 -9.70 8.90
C TRP A 172 -12.03 -9.05 10.18
N SER A 173 -11.71 -9.83 11.22
CA SER A 173 -11.25 -9.27 12.49
C SER A 173 -10.04 -10.02 13.04
N VAL A 174 -8.94 -9.30 13.27
CA VAL A 174 -7.76 -9.80 13.98
C VAL A 174 -7.64 -9.07 15.31
N SER A 175 -7.43 -9.80 16.41
CA SER A 175 -7.37 -9.25 17.77
C SER A 175 -6.13 -9.73 18.51
N ASP A 176 -5.34 -8.80 19.06
CA ASP A 176 -4.23 -9.09 19.97
C ASP A 176 -4.17 -8.01 21.07
N GLN A 177 -3.90 -8.40 22.31
CA GLN A 177 -3.93 -7.49 23.46
C GLN A 177 -2.93 -6.32 23.34
N ARG A 178 -1.83 -6.50 22.60
CA ARG A 178 -0.78 -5.46 22.44
C ARG A 178 -1.19 -4.35 21.48
N VAL A 179 -1.95 -4.72 20.45
CA VAL A 179 -2.24 -3.85 19.29
C VAL A 179 -3.73 -3.59 19.07
N GLY A 180 -4.59 -4.27 19.83
CA GLY A 180 -6.03 -4.13 19.81
C GLY A 180 -6.73 -4.99 18.76
N LEU A 181 -7.97 -4.61 18.46
CA LEU A 181 -8.83 -5.25 17.47
C LEU A 181 -8.78 -4.48 16.14
N HIS A 182 -8.40 -5.18 15.07
CA HIS A 182 -8.35 -4.69 13.71
C HIS A 182 -9.50 -5.31 12.92
N HIS A 183 -10.35 -4.48 12.34
CA HIS A 183 -11.40 -4.93 11.42
C HIS A 183 -11.52 -3.92 10.29
N HIS A 184 -11.95 -4.37 9.11
CA HIS A 184 -12.28 -3.43 8.04
C HIS A 184 -13.45 -2.52 8.48
N PRO A 185 -13.43 -1.19 8.22
CA PRO A 185 -12.41 -0.37 7.54
C PRO A 185 -11.32 0.22 8.48
N ARG A 186 -11.30 -0.15 9.76
CA ARG A 186 -10.37 0.33 10.80
C ARG A 186 -8.98 -0.33 10.74
N LEU A 187 -8.48 -0.50 9.53
CA LEU A 187 -7.17 -1.06 9.29
C LEU A 187 -6.10 -0.07 9.76
N PRO A 188 -4.99 -0.55 10.36
CA PRO A 188 -3.83 0.29 10.60
C PRO A 188 -3.30 0.88 9.29
N LYS A 189 -2.73 2.08 9.35
CA LYS A 189 -2.29 2.79 8.15
C LYS A 189 -1.01 3.55 8.38
N VAL A 190 -0.16 3.61 7.37
CA VAL A 190 0.87 4.66 7.29
C VAL A 190 0.31 5.79 6.44
N ARG A 191 0.31 7.00 6.99
CA ARG A 191 -0.34 8.17 6.43
C ARG A 191 0.67 9.24 6.09
N ASP A 192 0.39 9.98 5.04
CA ASP A 192 1.07 11.24 4.76
C ASP A 192 0.44 12.37 5.58
N ARG A 193 1.25 13.19 6.25
CA ARG A 193 0.77 14.34 7.02
C ARG A 193 0.38 15.55 6.17
N SER A 194 0.88 15.60 4.93
CA SER A 194 0.77 16.74 4.03
C SER A 194 -0.39 16.64 3.05
N SER A 195 -1.27 15.65 3.21
CA SER A 195 -2.45 15.44 2.37
C SER A 195 -3.70 15.31 3.20
N CYS A 196 -4.84 15.50 2.55
CA CYS A 196 -6.14 15.34 3.16
C CYS A 196 -7.14 14.81 2.15
N TYR A 197 -8.08 14.00 2.61
CA TYR A 197 -9.29 13.76 1.82
C TYR A 197 -10.32 14.79 2.28
N LYS A 198 -10.93 15.52 1.35
CA LYS A 198 -11.93 16.53 1.75
C LYS A 198 -13.22 15.93 2.29
N PHE A 199 -13.35 14.60 2.22
CA PHE A 199 -14.48 13.85 2.72
C PHE A 199 -14.70 14.05 4.23
N CYS A 200 -13.67 13.86 5.07
CA CYS A 200 -13.82 14.01 6.52
C CYS A 200 -14.15 15.43 6.93
N LEU A 201 -13.52 16.42 6.29
CA LEU A 201 -13.79 17.84 6.51
C LEU A 201 -15.26 18.18 6.20
N LYS A 202 -15.78 17.71 5.06
CA LYS A 202 -17.19 17.94 4.66
C LYS A 202 -18.21 17.23 5.57
N ARG A 203 -17.83 16.15 6.25
CA ARG A 203 -18.73 15.30 7.07
C ARG A 203 -18.48 15.39 8.58
N GLY A 204 -17.64 16.34 9.01
CA GLY A 204 -17.33 16.56 10.43
C GLY A 204 -16.76 15.31 11.11
N CYS A 205 -15.88 14.58 10.42
CA CYS A 205 -15.13 13.49 11.05
C CYS A 205 -14.00 14.08 11.92
N ALA A 206 -13.70 13.42 13.03
CA ALA A 206 -12.73 13.90 14.01
C ALA A 206 -11.38 13.17 13.95
N TYR A 207 -11.20 12.27 12.98
CA TYR A 207 -9.96 11.52 12.74
C TYR A 207 -9.27 12.05 11.49
N HIS A 208 -7.96 11.79 11.36
CA HIS A 208 -7.19 12.18 10.19
C HIS A 208 -7.56 11.33 8.98
N ASP A 209 -7.74 11.97 7.83
CA ASP A 209 -7.82 11.31 6.53
C ASP A 209 -6.76 11.89 5.56
N GLY A 210 -6.74 11.40 4.31
CA GLY A 210 -5.68 11.70 3.36
C GLY A 210 -5.00 10.45 2.82
N LEU A 211 -3.85 10.63 2.18
CA LEU A 211 -3.14 9.54 1.53
C LEU A 211 -2.61 8.53 2.54
N GLN A 212 -2.79 7.24 2.23
CA GLN A 212 -2.54 6.16 3.15
C GLN A 212 -2.03 4.90 2.44
N LEU A 213 -1.12 4.18 3.08
CA LEU A 213 -0.87 2.76 2.86
C LEU A 213 -1.77 1.98 3.81
N ASP A 214 -2.66 1.18 3.25
CA ASP A 214 -3.58 0.31 3.97
C ASP A 214 -2.91 -1.00 4.36
N ILE A 215 -2.92 -1.30 5.67
CA ILE A 215 -2.25 -2.46 6.23
C ILE A 215 -3.30 -3.46 6.71
N PHE A 216 -3.46 -4.54 5.95
CA PHE A 216 -4.29 -5.68 6.32
C PHE A 216 -3.48 -6.65 7.18
N VAL A 217 -3.88 -6.78 8.43
CA VAL A 217 -3.23 -7.69 9.37
C VAL A 217 -3.86 -9.06 9.23
N VAL A 218 -3.04 -10.10 9.02
CA VAL A 218 -3.50 -11.50 8.91
C VAL A 218 -2.94 -12.34 10.05
N ASP A 219 -3.79 -13.11 10.73
CA ASP A 219 -3.41 -14.04 11.79
C ASP A 219 -3.14 -15.47 11.27
N SER A 220 -3.75 -15.83 10.14
CA SER A 220 -3.46 -17.04 9.37
C SER A 220 -2.84 -16.69 8.02
N ILE A 221 -1.64 -17.21 7.73
CA ILE A 221 -1.00 -17.01 6.43
C ILE A 221 -1.50 -18.07 5.45
N PRO A 222 -2.06 -17.70 4.29
CA PRO A 222 -2.48 -18.66 3.28
C PRO A 222 -1.35 -19.60 2.84
N TRP A 223 -1.70 -20.81 2.41
CA TRP A 223 -0.70 -21.74 1.90
C TRP A 223 -0.13 -21.23 0.57
N GLY A 224 1.19 -21.41 0.38
CA GLY A 224 1.86 -21.05 -0.86
C GLY A 224 2.23 -19.56 -1.00
N ILE A 225 2.09 -18.74 0.04
CA ILE A 225 2.57 -17.34 0.04
C ILE A 225 4.10 -17.27 -0.02
N PHE A 226 4.78 -18.11 0.75
CA PHE A 226 6.24 -18.14 0.83
C PHE A 226 6.88 -19.18 -0.11
N PRO A 227 8.14 -18.99 -0.56
CA PRO A 227 8.94 -17.78 -0.38
C PRO A 227 8.40 -16.61 -1.19
N LEU A 228 8.42 -15.38 -0.65
CA LEU A 228 7.91 -14.21 -1.37
C LEU A 228 8.69 -13.99 -2.67
N ARG A 229 8.04 -13.38 -3.66
CA ARG A 229 8.64 -12.97 -4.94
C ARG A 229 8.77 -11.46 -4.99
N GLU A 230 9.64 -10.98 -5.89
CA GLU A 230 9.73 -9.56 -6.22
C GLU A 230 9.00 -9.24 -7.52
N MET A 231 8.33 -8.09 -7.55
CA MET A 231 7.69 -7.55 -8.73
C MET A 231 7.97 -6.06 -8.84
N THR A 232 8.08 -5.56 -10.07
CA THR A 232 8.29 -4.12 -10.32
C THR A 232 7.01 -3.35 -10.04
N PHE A 233 7.10 -2.32 -9.20
CA PHE A 233 6.04 -1.34 -8.97
C PHE A 233 6.67 0.05 -8.90
N GLU A 234 6.28 0.93 -9.83
CA GLU A 234 6.83 2.30 -9.93
C GLU A 234 8.37 2.32 -10.07
N GLY A 235 8.92 1.22 -10.62
CA GLY A 235 10.33 1.00 -10.86
C GLY A 235 11.14 0.52 -9.64
N PHE A 236 10.47 0.17 -8.55
CA PHE A 236 11.07 -0.51 -7.39
C PHE A 236 10.63 -1.97 -7.33
N ASN A 237 11.47 -2.83 -6.75
CA ASN A 237 11.12 -4.22 -6.47
C ASN A 237 10.38 -4.30 -5.13
N ILE A 238 9.11 -4.70 -5.18
CA ILE A 238 8.26 -4.90 -3.99
C ILE A 238 7.93 -6.37 -3.80
N LEU A 239 7.56 -6.74 -2.58
CA LEU A 239 7.21 -8.12 -2.23
C LEU A 239 5.77 -8.47 -2.67
N VAL A 240 5.63 -9.61 -3.33
CA VAL A 240 4.34 -10.22 -3.73
C VAL A 240 4.29 -11.69 -3.27
N PRO A 241 3.08 -12.28 -3.11
CA PRO A 241 2.96 -13.70 -2.79
C PRO A 241 3.59 -14.59 -3.87
N ASN A 242 4.18 -15.72 -3.51
CA ASN A 242 4.69 -16.69 -4.49
C ASN A 242 3.58 -17.21 -5.43
N ASN A 243 2.41 -17.51 -4.86
CA ASN A 243 1.22 -17.97 -5.55
C ASN A 243 0.28 -16.82 -5.97
N TRP A 244 0.82 -15.62 -6.24
CA TRP A 244 0.04 -14.44 -6.61
C TRP A 244 -0.97 -14.70 -7.72
N LYS A 245 -0.65 -15.55 -8.71
CA LYS A 245 -1.53 -15.91 -9.83
C LYS A 245 -2.84 -16.53 -9.36
N SER A 246 -2.77 -17.53 -8.48
CA SER A 246 -3.97 -18.22 -7.98
C SER A 246 -4.76 -17.32 -7.05
N MET A 247 -4.09 -16.51 -6.23
CA MET A 247 -4.76 -15.57 -5.33
C MET A 247 -5.56 -14.53 -6.12
N ILE A 248 -4.92 -13.88 -7.10
CA ILE A 248 -5.58 -12.83 -7.86
C ILE A 248 -6.65 -13.38 -8.79
N ALA A 249 -6.46 -14.57 -9.38
CA ALA A 249 -7.48 -15.18 -10.23
C ALA A 249 -8.72 -15.66 -9.44
N ALA A 250 -8.56 -15.99 -8.16
CA ALA A 250 -9.68 -16.36 -7.30
C ALA A 250 -10.56 -15.15 -6.92
N GLU A 251 -9.96 -13.97 -6.75
CA GLU A 251 -10.67 -12.74 -6.38
C GLU A 251 -11.14 -11.95 -7.63
N TYR A 252 -10.30 -11.90 -8.67
CA TYR A 252 -10.50 -11.13 -9.90
C TYR A 252 -10.14 -11.97 -11.14
N PRO A 253 -11.02 -12.86 -11.63
CA PRO A 253 -10.70 -13.77 -12.73
C PRO A 253 -10.22 -13.09 -14.03
N GLN A 254 -10.67 -11.86 -14.30
CA GLN A 254 -10.34 -11.07 -15.49
C GLN A 254 -9.34 -9.93 -15.20
N PHE A 255 -8.48 -10.08 -14.19
CA PHE A 255 -7.59 -9.01 -13.74
C PHE A 255 -6.64 -8.44 -14.81
N MET A 256 -6.34 -9.19 -15.87
CA MET A 256 -5.51 -8.72 -16.99
C MET A 256 -6.25 -7.79 -17.95
N ASP A 257 -7.58 -7.88 -18.01
CA ASP A 257 -8.40 -7.08 -18.92
C ASP A 257 -8.65 -5.68 -18.34
N LEU A 258 -8.74 -4.69 -19.22
CA LEU A 258 -9.16 -3.36 -18.82
C LEU A 258 -10.70 -3.33 -18.70
N PRO A 259 -11.27 -2.80 -17.61
CA PRO A 259 -12.72 -2.60 -17.52
C PRO A 259 -13.19 -1.59 -18.57
N GLU A 260 -14.51 -1.48 -18.74
CA GLU A 260 -15.12 -0.43 -19.57
C GLU A 260 -14.61 0.96 -19.20
N LYS A 261 -14.48 1.85 -20.18
CA LYS A 261 -13.77 3.12 -20.02
C LYS A 261 -14.44 4.03 -18.97
N GLU A 262 -15.74 3.91 -18.84
CA GLU A 262 -16.62 4.65 -17.95
C GLU A 262 -16.42 4.23 -16.48
N LEU A 263 -15.90 3.02 -16.25
CA LEU A 263 -15.58 2.49 -14.92
C LEU A 263 -14.15 2.83 -14.45
N ARG A 264 -13.34 3.45 -15.32
CA ARG A 264 -11.93 3.79 -15.06
C ARG A 264 -11.80 5.12 -14.30
N LEU A 265 -12.43 5.19 -13.13
CA LEU A 265 -12.51 6.40 -12.29
C LEU A 265 -11.89 6.16 -10.91
N PRO A 266 -11.30 7.21 -10.28
CA PRO A 266 -10.82 7.13 -8.91
C PRO A 266 -11.95 6.90 -7.93
N LYS A 267 -11.66 6.13 -6.89
CA LYS A 267 -12.61 5.84 -5.81
C LYS A 267 -12.89 7.10 -4.99
N ASN A 268 -11.88 7.93 -4.72
CA ASN A 268 -12.04 9.21 -4.03
C ASN A 268 -11.81 10.39 -4.98
N MET A 269 -12.90 11.03 -5.42
CA MET A 269 -12.83 12.23 -6.26
C MET A 269 -12.40 13.51 -5.50
N ASP A 270 -12.39 13.47 -4.16
CA ASP A 270 -12.16 14.62 -3.28
C ASP A 270 -10.75 14.66 -2.66
N ILE A 271 -9.80 13.99 -3.30
CA ILE A 271 -8.42 13.90 -2.87
C ILE A 271 -7.68 15.24 -2.96
N ASP A 272 -6.97 15.62 -1.89
CA ASP A 272 -6.07 16.77 -1.86
C ASP A 272 -4.67 16.32 -1.44
N PRO A 273 -3.79 16.01 -2.41
CA PRO A 273 -2.45 15.53 -2.13
C PRO A 273 -1.52 16.66 -1.69
N VAL A 274 -1.93 17.93 -1.67
CA VAL A 274 -1.00 19.06 -1.50
C VAL A 274 -1.26 19.90 -0.25
N HIS A 275 -2.41 19.74 0.38
CA HIS A 275 -2.74 20.40 1.64
C HIS A 275 -3.11 19.38 2.71
N GLY A 276 -2.49 19.48 3.89
CA GLY A 276 -2.82 18.65 5.05
C GLY A 276 -4.16 19.03 5.68
N CYS A 277 -4.78 18.09 6.39
CA CYS A 277 -6.11 18.30 6.97
C CYS A 277 -6.17 19.45 7.99
N GLU A 278 -5.12 19.61 8.79
CA GLU A 278 -5.03 20.71 9.76
C GLU A 278 -5.02 22.08 9.08
N GLU A 279 -4.32 22.23 7.95
CA GLU A 279 -4.28 23.47 7.18
C GLU A 279 -5.67 23.80 6.62
N LEU A 280 -6.35 22.80 6.07
CA LEU A 280 -7.66 22.97 5.47
C LEU A 280 -8.76 23.24 6.51
N SER A 281 -8.64 22.68 7.72
CA SER A 281 -9.63 22.86 8.80
C SER A 281 -9.68 24.28 9.39
N LYS A 282 -8.64 25.09 9.16
CA LYS A 282 -8.52 26.48 9.66
C LYS A 282 -9.11 27.52 8.72
N LYS A 283 -9.51 27.14 7.51
CA LYS A 283 -10.10 28.01 6.47
C LYS A 283 -11.62 27.91 6.50
#